data_AF-A0A355M1P7-F1
#
_entry.id   AF-A0A355M1P7-F1
#
_cell.length_a   1.000
_cell.length_b   1.000
_cell.length_c   1.000
_cell.angle_alpha   90.00
_cell.angle_beta   90.00
_cell.angle_gamma   90.00
#
_symmetry.space_group_name_H-M   'P 1'
#
loop_
_entity.id
_entity.type
_entity.pdbx_description
1 polymer ?
#
loop_
_entity_poly.entity_id
_entity_poly.type
_entity_poly.pdbx_seq_one_letter_code
_entity_poly.pdbx_strand_id
1 'polypeptide(L)'
;MKLIHAITIIVMFASNIFAYKQSDLDKLLSTKSCENGNLTEADLKGADLRNSNLRRVDFTGADLTNANLTGANVEGADFTGAMKVNLSGTRGASSPFMNNDK
;
A
#
# COMPACT_ATOMS: atom_id res chain seq x y z
N MET A 1 19.31 1.66 16.35
CA MET A 1 19.76 2.02 14.99
C MET A 1 19.77 0.78 14.08
N LYS A 2 18.61 0.17 13.85
CA LYS A 2 18.40 -0.96 12.92
C LYS A 2 16.99 -0.77 12.38
N LEU A 3 16.78 -0.97 11.08
CA LEU A 3 15.51 -0.83 10.33
C LEU A 3 15.10 0.54 9.75
N ILE A 4 15.89 1.62 9.88
CA ILE A 4 15.51 2.91 9.27
C ILE A 4 15.97 3.00 7.79
N HIS A 5 17.05 2.32 7.39
CA HIS A 5 17.73 2.59 6.12
C HIS A 5 17.22 1.85 4.86
N ALA A 6 16.35 0.84 4.98
CA ALA A 6 15.79 0.17 3.79
C ALA A 6 14.54 0.89 3.23
N ILE A 7 13.94 1.79 4.02
CA ILE A 7 12.64 2.40 3.71
C ILE A 7 12.76 3.91 3.46
N THR A 8 13.82 4.58 3.96
CA THR A 8 14.00 6.03 3.76
C THR A 8 14.10 6.46 2.29
N ILE A 9 14.47 5.54 1.38
CA ILE A 9 14.65 5.87 -0.05
C ILE A 9 13.32 6.01 -0.80
N ILE A 10 12.23 5.38 -0.33
CA ILE A 10 10.91 5.45 -1.00
C ILE A 10 10.15 6.74 -0.64
N VAL A 11 10.44 7.36 0.51
CA VAL A 11 9.60 8.45 1.09
C VAL A 11 10.23 9.85 1.01
N MET A 12 11.36 10.01 0.31
CA MET A 12 12.25 11.18 0.48
C MET A 12 11.80 12.51 -0.17
N PHE A 13 10.57 12.66 -0.69
CA PHE A 13 10.22 13.85 -1.49
C PHE A 13 9.04 14.77 -1.10
N ALA A 14 8.40 14.68 0.06
CA ALA A 14 7.55 15.81 0.47
C ALA A 14 7.63 16.15 1.95
N SER A 15 8.61 16.98 2.25
CA SER A 15 8.31 18.08 3.16
C SER A 15 7.33 19.02 2.43
N ASN A 16 6.02 18.90 2.74
CA ASN A 16 4.95 19.92 2.67
C ASN A 16 3.69 19.72 1.77
N ILE A 17 3.48 18.63 1.01
CA ILE A 17 2.26 18.47 0.16
C ILE A 17 1.86 16.99 -0.09
N PHE A 18 1.65 16.16 0.93
CA PHE A 18 1.23 14.75 0.69
C PHE A 18 -0.28 14.56 0.80
N ALA A 19 -0.87 13.92 -0.22
CA ALA A 19 -2.26 13.44 -0.22
C ALA A 19 -2.49 12.30 0.79
N TYR A 20 -1.44 11.51 1.07
CA TYR A 20 -1.45 10.47 2.10
C TYR A 20 -1.16 11.00 3.51
N LYS A 21 -1.58 10.24 4.52
CA LYS A 21 -1.36 10.59 5.93
C LYS A 21 -0.06 9.99 6.46
N GLN A 22 0.93 10.82 6.80
CA GLN A 22 2.26 10.34 7.24
C GLN A 22 2.20 9.34 8.41
N SER A 23 1.29 9.55 9.39
CA SER A 23 1.13 8.64 10.52
C SER A 23 0.71 7.22 10.11
N ASP A 24 -0.05 7.10 9.04
CA ASP A 24 -0.56 5.82 8.53
C ASP A 24 0.57 5.06 7.83
N LEU A 25 1.44 5.79 7.13
CA LEU A 25 2.67 5.24 6.61
C LEU A 25 3.61 4.79 7.73
N ASP A 26 3.85 5.64 8.74
CA ASP A 26 4.70 5.29 9.89
C ASP A 26 4.19 4.04 10.62
N LYS A 27 2.85 3.94 10.78
CA LYS A 27 2.20 2.76 11.37
C LYS A 27 2.40 1.52 10.52
N LEU A 28 2.20 1.59 9.20
CA LEU A 28 2.44 0.48 8.29
C LEU A 28 3.89 -0.02 8.36
N LEU A 29 4.85 0.90 8.37
CA LEU A 29 6.28 0.57 8.36
C LEU A 29 6.76 -0.01 9.70
N SER A 30 6.22 0.47 10.81
CA SER A 30 6.59 0.00 12.15
C SER A 30 5.87 -1.29 12.56
N THR A 31 4.64 -1.50 12.09
CA THR A 31 3.78 -2.59 12.60
C THR A 31 3.34 -3.59 11.54
N LYS A 32 3.60 -3.35 10.25
CA LYS A 32 2.99 -4.10 9.13
C LYS A 32 1.46 -4.08 9.16
N SER A 33 0.86 -3.05 9.75
CA SER A 33 -0.60 -2.89 9.80
C SER A 33 -1.01 -1.44 9.69
N CYS A 34 -1.98 -1.15 8.82
CA CYS A 34 -2.59 0.16 8.73
C CYS A 34 -4.05 0.07 8.30
N GLU A 35 -4.87 -0.65 9.07
CA GLU A 35 -6.30 -0.78 8.75
C GLU A 35 -7.01 0.58 8.72
N ASN A 36 -7.81 0.82 7.67
CA ASN A 36 -8.46 2.11 7.34
C ASN A 36 -7.48 3.28 7.12
N GLY A 37 -6.21 3.00 6.78
CA GLY A 37 -5.21 4.04 6.53
C GLY A 37 -5.41 4.76 5.20
N ASN A 38 -4.89 5.98 5.11
CA ASN A 38 -4.79 6.73 3.86
C ASN A 38 -3.34 6.71 3.33
N LEU A 39 -3.16 6.04 2.18
CA LEU A 39 -1.95 5.97 1.38
C LEU A 39 -2.19 6.45 -0.07
N THR A 40 -3.12 7.38 -0.26
CA THR A 40 -3.44 8.01 -1.55
C THR A 40 -2.20 8.67 -2.17
N GLU A 41 -1.94 8.39 -3.44
CA GLU A 41 -0.78 8.88 -4.20
C GLU A 41 0.59 8.56 -3.56
N ALA A 42 0.65 7.63 -2.62
CA ALA A 42 1.92 7.23 -2.01
C ALA A 42 2.83 6.56 -3.05
N ASP A 43 4.10 6.97 -3.06
CA ASP A 43 5.14 6.19 -3.73
C ASP A 43 5.45 4.98 -2.84
N LEU A 44 5.11 3.78 -3.30
CA LEU A 44 5.35 2.50 -2.63
C LEU A 44 6.17 1.56 -3.53
N LYS A 45 6.94 2.13 -4.47
CA LYS A 45 7.73 1.35 -5.43
C LYS A 45 8.70 0.41 -4.72
N GLY A 46 8.61 -0.87 -5.07
CA GLY A 46 9.48 -1.90 -4.50
C GLY A 46 9.25 -2.18 -3.01
N ALA A 47 8.19 -1.63 -2.40
CA ALA A 47 7.92 -1.81 -0.98
C ALA A 47 7.69 -3.28 -0.61
N ASP A 48 8.31 -3.74 0.47
CA ASP A 48 8.02 -5.06 1.05
C ASP A 48 6.83 -4.96 2.01
N LEU A 49 5.64 -5.33 1.50
CA LEU A 49 4.36 -5.28 2.22
C LEU A 49 3.85 -6.69 2.55
N ARG A 50 4.70 -7.72 2.48
CA ARG A 50 4.31 -9.11 2.73
C ARG A 50 3.63 -9.28 4.09
N ASN A 51 2.56 -10.07 4.11
CA ASN A 51 1.75 -10.39 5.29
C ASN A 51 1.20 -9.17 6.06
N SER A 52 1.18 -7.97 5.44
CA SER A 52 0.67 -6.77 6.11
C SER A 52 -0.85 -6.81 6.23
N ASN A 53 -1.39 -6.21 7.29
CA ASN A 53 -2.82 -5.95 7.41
C ASN A 53 -3.16 -4.57 6.78
N LEU A 54 -3.68 -4.60 5.56
CA LEU A 54 -4.02 -3.45 4.71
C LEU A 54 -5.53 -3.37 4.45
N ARG A 55 -6.35 -3.91 5.37
CA ARG A 55 -7.80 -3.87 5.25
C ARG A 55 -8.29 -2.43 5.12
N ARG A 56 -9.15 -2.18 4.15
CA ARG A 56 -9.80 -0.87 3.94
C ARG A 56 -8.85 0.31 3.78
N VAL A 57 -7.61 0.06 3.37
CA VAL A 57 -6.66 1.13 3.05
C VAL A 57 -7.04 1.80 1.74
N ASP A 58 -6.96 3.12 1.70
CA ASP A 58 -7.06 3.88 0.47
C ASP A 58 -5.67 3.98 -0.20
N PHE A 59 -5.49 3.28 -1.32
CA PHE A 59 -4.32 3.35 -2.20
C PHE A 59 -4.62 4.12 -3.50
N THR A 60 -5.63 4.98 -3.51
CA THR A 60 -6.03 5.72 -4.72
C THR A 60 -4.83 6.45 -5.33
N GLY A 61 -4.53 6.19 -6.60
CA GLY A 61 -3.38 6.81 -7.29
C GLY A 61 -1.99 6.41 -6.78
N ALA A 62 -1.85 5.48 -5.83
CA ALA A 62 -0.56 5.06 -5.30
C ALA A 62 0.28 4.30 -6.34
N ASP A 63 1.60 4.47 -6.32
CA ASP A 63 2.52 3.71 -7.18
C ASP A 63 3.06 2.48 -6.44
N LEU A 64 2.52 1.31 -6.78
CA LEU A 64 2.88 0.01 -6.20
C LEU A 64 3.78 -0.80 -7.13
N THR A 65 4.45 -0.16 -8.11
CA THR A 65 5.32 -0.86 -9.06
C THR A 65 6.38 -1.69 -8.32
N ASN A 66 6.41 -3.00 -8.59
CA ASN A 66 7.31 -3.97 -7.95
C ASN A 66 7.14 -4.15 -6.43
N ALA A 67 6.07 -3.61 -5.82
CA ALA A 67 5.77 -3.87 -4.41
C ALA A 67 5.39 -5.35 -4.21
N ASN A 68 5.82 -5.93 -3.08
CA ASN A 68 5.51 -7.32 -2.74
C ASN A 68 4.37 -7.37 -1.72
N LEU A 69 3.17 -7.75 -2.19
CA LEU A 69 1.95 -7.88 -1.38
C LEU A 69 1.64 -9.33 -0.96
N THR A 70 2.59 -10.28 -1.14
CA THR A 70 2.33 -11.71 -0.88
C THR A 70 1.84 -11.92 0.56
N GLY A 71 0.68 -12.55 0.71
CA GLY A 71 0.05 -12.82 2.01
C GLY A 71 -0.61 -11.61 2.68
N ALA A 72 -0.53 -10.41 2.11
CA ALA A 72 -1.17 -9.22 2.69
C ALA A 72 -2.69 -9.35 2.68
N ASN A 73 -3.34 -8.87 3.73
CA ASN A 73 -4.80 -8.77 3.79
C ASN A 73 -5.23 -7.42 3.23
N VAL A 74 -5.83 -7.42 2.04
CA VAL A 74 -6.29 -6.21 1.32
C VAL A 74 -7.81 -6.12 1.26
N GLU A 75 -8.52 -6.78 2.17
CA GLU A 75 -9.99 -6.78 2.18
C GLU A 75 -10.56 -5.37 2.27
N GLY A 76 -11.35 -5.01 1.26
CA GLY A 76 -11.97 -3.69 1.14
C GLY A 76 -11.00 -2.53 0.88
N ALA A 77 -9.74 -2.80 0.54
CA ALA A 77 -8.80 -1.75 0.14
C ALA A 77 -9.20 -1.16 -1.23
N ASP A 78 -9.04 0.15 -1.39
CA ASP A 78 -9.30 0.85 -2.64
C ASP A 78 -7.99 1.01 -3.42
N PHE A 79 -7.95 0.49 -4.64
CA PHE A 79 -6.81 0.60 -5.55
C PHE A 79 -7.15 1.43 -6.79
N THR A 80 -8.19 2.26 -6.74
CA THR A 80 -8.64 3.08 -7.88
C THR A 80 -7.48 3.95 -8.39
N GLY A 81 -7.13 3.80 -9.66
CA GLY A 81 -6.01 4.55 -10.26
C GLY A 81 -4.62 4.20 -9.73
N ALA A 82 -4.47 3.19 -8.86
CA ALA A 82 -3.17 2.73 -8.40
C ALA A 82 -2.37 2.11 -9.56
N MET A 83 -1.06 2.39 -9.59
CA MET A 83 -0.19 1.97 -10.68
C MET A 83 0.44 0.60 -10.41
N LYS A 84 0.33 -0.32 -11.38
CA LYS A 84 1.02 -1.62 -11.42
C LYS A 84 0.84 -2.49 -10.17
N VAL A 85 -0.39 -2.58 -9.65
CA VAL A 85 -0.70 -3.42 -8.49
C VAL A 85 -0.72 -4.90 -8.89
N ASN A 86 0.07 -5.73 -8.19
CA ASN A 86 -0.03 -7.18 -8.26
C ASN A 86 -0.72 -7.73 -7.01
N LEU A 87 -1.97 -8.16 -7.17
CA LEU A 87 -2.77 -8.73 -6.08
C LEU A 87 -2.66 -10.26 -5.96
N SER A 88 -1.84 -10.91 -6.80
CA SER A 88 -1.62 -12.35 -6.67
C SER A 88 -1.03 -12.70 -5.31
N GLY A 89 -1.57 -13.75 -4.68
CA GLY A 89 -1.14 -14.17 -3.35
C GLY A 89 -1.60 -13.27 -2.20
N THR A 90 -2.39 -12.21 -2.45
CA THR A 90 -3.06 -11.46 -1.38
C THR A 90 -4.26 -12.22 -0.82
N ARG A 91 -4.72 -11.82 0.36
CA ARG A 91 -5.95 -12.30 1.01
C ARG A 91 -6.99 -11.21 0.97
N GLY A 92 -8.27 -11.59 0.84
CA GLY A 92 -9.37 -10.64 0.94
C GLY A 92 -9.51 -9.68 -0.24
N ALA A 93 -8.68 -9.81 -1.29
CA ALA A 93 -8.95 -9.18 -2.57
C ALA A 93 -10.26 -9.77 -3.13
N SER A 94 -11.39 -9.19 -2.73
CA SER A 94 -12.71 -9.46 -3.31
C SER A 94 -12.63 -8.93 -4.72
N SER A 95 -12.46 -9.80 -5.72
CA SER A 95 -12.21 -9.43 -7.11
C SER A 95 -13.08 -8.25 -7.58
N PRO A 96 -12.52 -7.03 -7.67
CA PRO A 96 -13.12 -5.91 -8.41
C PRO A 96 -12.57 -5.91 -9.85
N PHE A 97 -11.50 -6.69 -10.10
CA PHE A 97 -10.75 -6.76 -11.35
C PHE A 97 -11.02 -8.05 -12.15
N MET A 98 -12.00 -8.89 -11.76
CA MET A 98 -12.29 -10.18 -12.44
C MET A 98 -13.78 -10.45 -12.77
N ASN A 99 -14.70 -9.49 -12.74
CA ASN A 99 -16.03 -9.50 -13.42
C ASN A 99 -16.70 -8.14 -13.16
N ASN A 100 -17.15 -7.36 -14.15
CA ASN A 100 -18.18 -7.72 -15.12
C ASN A 100 -17.91 -7.13 -16.52
N ASP A 101 -17.43 -7.96 -17.44
CA ASP A 101 -17.89 -7.92 -18.83
C ASP A 101 -19.07 -8.89 -18.94
N LYS A 102 -20.28 -8.35 -18.80
CA LYS A 102 -21.52 -8.82 -19.42
C LYS A 102 -22.36 -7.61 -19.80
#